data_AF-A0A961EQW3-F1
#
_entry.id   AF-A0A961EQW3-F1
#
_cell.length_a   1.000
_cell.length_b   1.000
_cell.length_c   1.000
_cell.angle_alpha   90.00
_cell.angle_beta   90.00
_cell.angle_gamma   90.00
#
_symmetry.space_group_name_H-M   'P 1'
#
loop_
_entity.id
_entity.type
_entity.pdbx_description
1 polymer ?
#
loop_
_entity_poly.entity_id
_entity_poly.type
_entity_poly.pdbx_seq_one_letter_code
_entity_poly.pdbx_strand_id
1 'polypeptide(L)'
;HLDIHYMDRYRVFTWDQKRFPNPAAMNKKLAEKGIRTVAIVDPGVFIGEDYSVYLDGLKQDLYCKRIDSDENYQGKVWPGPTVFPDFAEEKTRIWWASHHKTLFDAGVSGIWNDMNEPVLQIGKTSEPLDQPIRHQSDSHLKFRNQYGNLEARATNDGFARWKKGQRSFVLTRSATCGIQKYAAVWTGDNHSTWNHLRFNLHMILNLGLTGVPISGADVGGFCRGPGTTGAVKIFKNRELFARWMELGSLMPFFRVHTVLYSYSQEPWSFGEEALEISRKHMNRRYRLLHYISSLVREAHLTGAPLVRPIWYEFPEMEDPNLEQFMLGPNLLAAPVMAPGIRKRKVDLPSGDWFEFESGRRFVGGQTHYLDTRPGFYPLFVRGGAMLPTCPARRNAEESVRAGLHLELYPAESIQGSVFLDDGITADQTPTEVRVRGQQARNGQLSVQIEVIPGDYMPPYRNFQLRLPGVFRHMLSGTQMVSAQSVDATREDRSLDMVYFELPLESGSFTFDFRNAIQGN
;
A
#
# COMPACT_ATOMS: atom_id res chain seq x y z
N HIS A 1 11.65 6.11 5.25
CA HIS A 1 11.12 6.19 6.62
C HIS A 1 12.29 6.48 7.56
N LEU A 2 12.13 7.44 8.46
CA LEU A 2 13.08 7.76 9.52
C LEU A 2 12.49 7.21 10.81
N ASP A 3 13.18 6.21 11.36
CA ASP A 3 12.88 5.62 12.67
C ASP A 3 13.36 6.56 13.80
N ILE A 4 13.11 6.23 15.07
CA ILE A 4 13.20 7.10 16.27
C ILE A 4 14.56 7.78 16.44
N HIS A 5 15.60 7.29 15.77
CA HIS A 5 16.96 7.80 15.76
C HIS A 5 17.12 9.19 15.12
N TYR A 6 16.11 9.72 14.42
CA TYR A 6 16.18 11.12 13.95
C TYR A 6 15.98 12.15 15.05
N MET A 7 15.33 11.75 16.16
CA MET A 7 14.99 12.63 17.27
C MET A 7 16.20 12.83 18.19
N ASP A 8 16.30 14.02 18.79
CA ASP A 8 17.29 14.31 19.81
C ASP A 8 16.94 13.57 21.11
N ARG A 9 17.77 12.59 21.47
CA ARG A 9 17.56 11.69 22.62
C ARG A 9 16.15 11.06 22.64
N TYR A 10 15.62 10.73 21.46
CA TYR A 10 14.28 10.11 21.30
C TYR A 10 13.11 11.00 21.77
N ARG A 11 13.34 12.31 21.95
CA ARG A 11 12.29 13.26 22.34
C ARG A 11 11.44 13.63 21.12
N VAL A 12 10.14 13.40 21.19
CA VAL A 12 9.23 13.67 20.06
C VAL A 12 9.26 15.13 19.62
N PHE A 13 8.98 15.37 18.33
CA PHE A 13 9.01 16.71 17.73
C PHE A 13 10.36 17.43 17.86
N THR A 14 11.45 16.68 17.85
CA THR A 14 12.82 17.22 17.81
C THR A 14 13.62 16.62 16.66
N TRP A 15 14.77 17.24 16.36
CA TRP A 15 15.77 16.72 15.43
C TRP A 15 17.13 16.66 16.14
N ASP A 16 17.78 15.51 16.08
CA ASP A 16 19.16 15.35 16.51
C ASP A 16 20.08 16.15 15.58
N GLN A 17 20.60 17.28 16.07
CA GLN A 17 21.41 18.20 15.26
C GLN A 17 22.78 17.64 14.87
N LYS A 18 23.25 16.56 15.52
CA LYS A 18 24.52 15.90 15.15
C LYS A 18 24.30 14.96 13.98
N ARG A 19 23.22 14.17 14.02
CA ARG A 19 22.87 13.20 12.97
C ARG A 19 22.16 13.85 11.78
N PHE A 20 21.34 14.86 12.05
CA PHE A 20 20.53 15.60 11.09
C PHE A 20 20.73 17.11 11.26
N PRO A 21 21.91 17.66 10.92
CA PRO A 21 22.23 19.08 11.12
C PRO A 21 21.38 20.03 10.27
N ASN A 22 20.83 19.56 9.15
CA ASN A 22 19.91 20.34 8.32
C ASN A 22 18.86 19.42 7.67
N PRO A 23 17.81 19.04 8.41
CA PRO A 23 16.81 18.08 7.92
C PRO A 23 16.00 18.66 6.76
N ALA A 24 15.76 19.98 6.74
CA ALA A 24 15.08 20.66 5.63
C ALA A 24 15.85 20.53 4.32
N ALA A 25 17.16 20.79 4.32
CA ALA A 25 18.00 20.62 3.13
C ALA A 25 18.08 19.15 2.68
N MET A 26 18.18 18.22 3.63
CA MET A 26 18.17 16.78 3.33
C MET A 26 16.87 16.37 2.63
N ASN A 27 15.72 16.71 3.22
CA ASN A 27 14.41 16.34 2.68
C ASN A 27 14.13 17.02 1.34
N LYS A 28 14.56 18.28 1.15
CA LYS A 28 14.49 18.95 -0.15
C LYS A 28 15.28 18.18 -1.23
N LYS A 29 16.53 17.80 -0.94
CA LYS A 29 17.37 17.03 -1.87
C LYS A 29 16.79 15.65 -2.21
N LEU A 30 16.13 15.01 -1.25
CA LEU A 30 15.41 13.75 -1.47
C LEU A 30 14.16 13.97 -2.35
N ALA A 31 13.40 15.02 -2.08
CA ALA A 31 12.22 15.37 -2.86
C ALA A 31 12.56 15.69 -4.33
N GLU A 32 13.67 16.38 -4.59
CA GLU A 32 14.21 16.63 -5.95
C GLU A 32 14.55 15.32 -6.71
N LYS A 33 14.77 14.22 -5.98
CA LYS A 33 14.98 12.87 -6.54
C LYS A 33 13.68 12.05 -6.59
N GLY A 34 12.54 12.64 -6.25
CA GLY A 34 11.25 11.98 -6.15
C GLY A 34 11.10 11.04 -4.95
N ILE A 35 11.91 11.24 -3.90
CA ILE A 35 11.87 10.45 -2.66
C ILE A 35 11.17 11.27 -1.57
N ARG A 36 10.12 10.71 -0.97
CA ARG A 36 9.37 11.32 0.13
C ARG A 36 9.84 10.75 1.47
N THR A 37 9.91 11.61 2.49
CA THR A 37 10.33 11.21 3.84
C THR A 37 9.12 11.01 4.75
N VAL A 38 9.08 9.92 5.49
CA VAL A 38 8.09 9.64 6.55
C VAL A 38 8.84 9.54 7.87
N ALA A 39 8.40 10.23 8.92
CA ALA A 39 9.06 10.24 10.23
C ALA A 39 8.16 9.58 11.28
N ILE A 40 8.75 8.73 12.13
CA ILE A 40 8.05 8.12 13.25
C ILE A 40 7.76 9.15 14.36
N VAL A 41 6.65 9.01 15.09
CA VAL A 41 6.31 9.79 16.29
C VAL A 41 5.60 8.85 17.26
N ASP A 42 6.21 8.62 18.42
CA ASP A 42 5.66 7.79 19.49
C ASP A 42 4.81 8.66 20.45
N PRO A 43 3.85 8.11 21.20
CA PRO A 43 3.04 8.90 22.13
C PRO A 43 3.77 9.25 23.44
N GLY A 44 4.94 8.66 23.72
CA GLY A 44 5.68 8.88 24.97
C GLY A 44 6.44 10.21 24.97
N VAL A 45 6.00 11.17 25.79
CA VAL A 45 6.65 12.48 25.95
C VAL A 45 7.63 12.44 27.12
N PHE A 46 8.92 12.67 26.86
CA PHE A 46 9.97 12.70 27.87
C PHE A 46 9.68 13.67 29.01
N ILE A 47 9.95 13.27 30.26
CA ILE A 47 9.85 14.15 31.43
C ILE A 47 11.18 14.89 31.59
N GLY A 48 11.17 16.22 31.38
CA GLY A 48 12.38 17.03 31.51
C GLY A 48 12.09 18.52 31.63
N GLU A 49 12.76 19.18 32.56
CA GLU A 49 12.62 20.62 32.82
C GLU A 49 13.19 21.49 31.69
N ASP A 50 13.97 20.92 30.77
CA ASP A 50 14.54 21.60 29.59
C ASP A 50 13.73 21.34 28.30
N TYR A 51 12.60 20.64 28.39
CA TYR A 51 11.88 20.15 27.22
C TYR A 51 10.52 20.83 27.03
N SER A 52 10.45 21.72 26.05
CA SER A 52 9.29 22.60 25.83
C SER A 52 7.97 21.86 25.58
N VAL A 53 8.01 20.74 24.84
CA VAL A 53 6.81 19.91 24.60
C VAL A 53 6.25 19.41 25.93
N TYR A 54 7.11 18.89 26.81
CA TYR A 54 6.70 18.43 28.14
C TYR A 54 6.13 19.56 29.00
N LEU A 55 6.86 20.68 29.10
CA LEU A 55 6.45 21.81 29.93
C LEU A 55 5.12 22.43 29.47
N ASP A 56 4.90 22.52 28.16
CA ASP A 56 3.68 23.07 27.60
C ASP A 56 2.47 22.16 27.87
N GLY A 57 2.62 20.84 27.68
CA GLY A 57 1.56 19.90 28.02
C GLY A 57 1.27 19.83 29.53
N LEU A 58 2.30 20.00 30.36
CA LEU A 58 2.15 20.08 31.82
C LEU A 58 1.36 21.32 32.23
N LYS A 59 1.73 22.49 31.67
CA LYS A 59 1.06 23.77 31.96
C LYS A 59 -0.43 23.76 31.61
N GLN A 60 -0.82 23.00 30.59
CA GLN A 60 -2.19 22.92 30.07
C GLN A 60 -2.99 21.71 30.60
N ASP A 61 -2.41 20.92 31.51
CA ASP A 61 -2.99 19.69 32.05
C ASP A 61 -3.48 18.75 30.93
N LEU A 62 -2.54 18.29 30.09
CA LEU A 62 -2.82 17.49 28.87
C LEU A 62 -2.42 16.03 28.96
N TYR A 63 -1.84 15.58 30.08
CA TYR A 63 -1.37 14.20 30.23
C TYR A 63 -2.39 13.33 30.97
N CYS A 64 -2.39 12.03 30.67
CA CYS A 64 -3.12 11.05 31.44
C CYS A 64 -2.62 11.06 32.89
N LYS A 65 -3.53 10.89 33.85
CA LYS A 65 -3.24 10.89 35.29
C LYS A 65 -3.28 9.48 35.86
N ARG A 66 -2.78 9.32 37.08
CA ARG A 66 -3.03 8.10 37.86
C ARG A 66 -4.50 8.06 38.32
N ILE A 67 -4.98 6.86 38.63
CA ILE A 67 -6.34 6.69 39.17
C ILE A 67 -6.43 7.06 40.66
N ASP A 68 -5.32 6.93 41.40
CA ASP A 68 -5.22 7.08 42.85
C ASP A 68 -4.76 8.49 43.30
N SER A 69 -4.43 9.36 42.35
CA SER A 69 -3.91 10.71 42.61
C SER A 69 -4.11 11.63 41.40
N ASP A 70 -3.87 12.92 41.58
CA ASP A 70 -3.83 13.90 40.47
C ASP A 70 -2.46 14.00 39.79
N GLU A 71 -1.54 13.08 40.09
CA GLU A 71 -0.24 13.00 39.43
C GLU A 71 -0.37 12.48 38.00
N ASN A 72 0.47 12.99 37.10
CA ASN A 72 0.57 12.44 35.74
C ASN A 72 1.06 10.99 35.79
N TYR A 73 0.45 10.13 34.98
CA TYR A 73 0.92 8.76 34.82
C TYR A 73 2.28 8.74 34.12
N GLN A 74 3.24 8.03 34.72
CA GLN A 74 4.61 7.94 34.22
C GLN A 74 4.90 6.50 33.75
N GLY A 75 5.35 6.40 32.50
CA GLY A 75 5.95 5.18 31.95
C GLY A 75 7.45 5.34 31.75
N LYS A 76 8.05 4.34 31.10
CA LYS A 76 9.47 4.38 30.73
C LYS A 76 9.71 3.75 29.36
N VAL A 77 9.79 4.60 28.34
CA VAL A 77 10.04 4.19 26.95
C VAL A 77 11.35 4.80 26.42
N TRP A 78 11.50 4.95 25.10
CA TRP A 78 12.79 5.25 24.45
C TRP A 78 13.55 6.47 24.98
N PRO A 79 12.91 7.62 25.24
CA PRO A 79 13.62 8.76 25.80
C PRO A 79 13.89 8.64 27.31
N GLY A 80 13.41 7.59 27.98
CA GLY A 80 13.49 7.41 29.43
C GLY A 80 12.13 7.56 30.11
N PRO A 81 12.05 8.19 31.31
CA PRO A 81 10.77 8.49 31.96
C PRO A 81 9.88 9.36 31.06
N THR A 82 8.62 8.95 30.87
CA THR A 82 7.68 9.62 29.97
C THR A 82 6.30 9.78 30.58
N VAL A 83 5.60 10.83 30.17
CA VAL A 83 4.16 10.99 30.32
C VAL A 83 3.45 10.73 28.98
N PHE A 84 2.15 10.44 29.04
CA PHE A 84 1.35 10.12 27.87
C PHE A 84 0.27 11.18 27.67
N PRO A 85 0.17 11.81 26.49
CA PRO A 85 -0.91 12.75 26.18
C PRO A 85 -2.28 12.06 26.30
N ASP A 86 -3.23 12.75 26.91
CA ASP A 86 -4.62 12.33 26.99
C ASP A 86 -5.37 12.67 25.69
N PHE A 87 -5.23 11.81 24.67
CA PHE A 87 -5.88 12.02 23.38
C PHE A 87 -7.41 11.92 23.40
N ALA A 88 -8.04 11.51 24.51
CA ALA A 88 -9.49 11.59 24.66
C ALA A 88 -9.95 13.05 24.62
N GLU A 89 -9.12 13.96 25.14
CA GLU A 89 -9.40 15.38 25.19
C GLU A 89 -9.07 16.09 23.87
N GLU A 90 -10.01 16.89 23.38
CA GLU A 90 -9.83 17.65 22.14
C GLU A 90 -8.68 18.65 22.23
N LYS A 91 -8.53 19.34 23.37
CA LYS A 91 -7.41 20.25 23.62
C LYS A 91 -6.05 19.58 23.43
N THR A 92 -5.91 18.33 23.88
CA THR A 92 -4.68 17.54 23.72
C THR A 92 -4.42 17.19 22.28
N ARG A 93 -5.45 16.81 21.51
CA ARG A 93 -5.31 16.52 20.08
C ARG A 93 -4.89 17.77 19.29
N ILE A 94 -5.45 18.95 19.60
CA ILE A 94 -5.07 20.23 18.98
C ILE A 94 -3.62 20.59 19.30
N TRP A 95 -3.21 20.38 20.56
CA TRP A 95 -1.83 20.59 21.01
C TRP A 95 -0.86 19.67 20.26
N TRP A 96 -1.16 18.37 20.18
CA TRP A 96 -0.35 17.39 19.44
C TRP A 96 -0.24 17.72 17.94
N ALA A 97 -1.35 18.08 17.31
CA ALA A 97 -1.39 18.53 15.91
C ALA A 97 -0.49 19.75 15.68
N SER A 98 -0.37 20.66 16.65
CA SER A 98 0.46 21.86 16.53
C SER A 98 1.96 21.55 16.47
N HIS A 99 2.45 20.56 17.23
CA HIS A 99 3.87 20.21 17.30
C HIS A 99 4.41 19.56 16.02
N HIS A 100 3.55 19.01 15.18
CA HIS A 100 3.92 18.47 13.88
C HIS A 100 4.55 19.52 12.94
N LYS A 101 4.37 20.82 13.24
CA LYS A 101 5.03 21.92 12.52
C LYS A 101 6.54 21.69 12.39
N THR A 102 7.20 21.21 13.45
CA THR A 102 8.66 20.95 13.45
C THR A 102 9.08 19.96 12.37
N LEU A 103 8.27 18.95 12.09
CA LEU A 103 8.57 17.93 11.07
C LEU A 103 8.18 18.43 9.68
N PHE A 104 7.05 19.11 9.55
CA PHE A 104 6.57 19.61 8.27
C PHE A 104 7.38 20.80 7.73
N ASP A 105 7.86 21.71 8.59
CA ASP A 105 8.82 22.77 8.22
C ASP A 105 10.13 22.16 7.69
N ALA A 106 10.52 20.99 8.20
CA ALA A 106 11.66 20.24 7.71
C ALA A 106 11.37 19.46 6.41
N GLY A 107 10.16 19.51 5.86
CA GLY A 107 9.81 18.84 4.60
C GLY A 107 9.41 17.36 4.72
N VAL A 108 9.12 16.87 5.93
CA VAL A 108 8.56 15.52 6.13
C VAL A 108 7.22 15.42 5.40
N SER A 109 7.01 14.32 4.67
CA SER A 109 5.85 14.07 3.80
C SER A 109 4.77 13.19 4.43
N GLY A 110 5.12 12.37 5.42
CA GLY A 110 4.20 11.46 6.13
C GLY A 110 4.61 11.24 7.58
N ILE A 111 3.69 10.74 8.42
CA ILE A 111 3.94 10.42 9.83
C ILE A 111 3.67 8.94 10.07
N TRP A 112 4.51 8.31 10.89
CA TRP A 112 4.31 6.94 11.38
C TRP A 112 4.09 7.00 12.90
N ASN A 113 2.87 6.72 13.36
CA ASN A 113 2.58 6.54 14.79
C ASN A 113 2.90 5.11 15.21
N ASP A 114 3.81 4.96 16.17
CA ASP A 114 4.21 3.67 16.73
C ASP A 114 3.99 3.68 18.25
N MET A 115 4.05 2.50 18.87
CA MET A 115 3.99 2.35 20.33
C MET A 115 2.68 2.84 20.96
N ASN A 116 1.59 2.92 20.18
CA ASN A 116 0.35 3.59 20.54
C ASN A 116 -0.81 2.66 20.93
N GLU A 117 -0.49 1.43 21.35
CA GLU A 117 -1.41 0.55 22.07
C GLU A 117 -1.98 1.12 23.39
N PRO A 118 -1.30 1.97 24.19
CA PRO A 118 0.11 2.40 24.19
C PRO A 118 1.08 1.41 24.86
N VAL A 119 2.33 1.40 24.41
CA VAL A 119 3.44 0.75 25.12
C VAL A 119 3.87 1.65 26.27
N LEU A 120 3.67 1.18 27.50
CA LEU A 120 3.94 1.96 28.72
C LEU A 120 5.37 1.75 29.24
N GLN A 121 5.96 0.59 28.93
CA GLN A 121 7.31 0.23 29.34
C GLN A 121 8.02 -0.59 28.27
N ILE A 122 9.26 -0.21 27.92
CA ILE A 122 10.09 -0.98 26.98
C ILE A 122 10.31 -2.41 27.49
N GLY A 123 10.22 -3.37 26.57
CA GLY A 123 10.52 -4.77 26.82
C GLY A 123 9.40 -5.54 27.52
N LYS A 124 8.31 -4.88 27.92
CA LYS A 124 7.10 -5.57 28.35
C LYS A 124 6.27 -5.97 27.13
N THR A 125 6.02 -7.27 27.01
CA THR A 125 5.22 -7.85 25.92
C THR A 125 3.73 -7.97 26.26
N SER A 126 3.35 -7.67 27.49
CA SER A 126 1.98 -7.67 27.96
C SER A 126 1.82 -6.60 29.04
N GLU A 127 0.82 -5.74 28.87
CA GLU A 127 0.40 -4.77 29.88
C GLU A 127 -1.02 -5.15 30.35
N PRO A 128 -1.31 -5.19 31.67
CA PRO A 128 -2.66 -5.41 32.18
C PRO A 128 -3.69 -4.46 31.54
N LEU A 129 -4.94 -4.90 31.44
CA LEU A 129 -6.03 -4.07 30.90
C LEU A 129 -6.45 -2.96 31.89
N ASP A 130 -6.25 -3.21 33.17
CA ASP A 130 -6.64 -2.38 34.32
C ASP A 130 -5.48 -1.50 34.82
N GLN A 131 -4.61 -1.05 33.91
CA GLN A 131 -3.56 -0.08 34.26
C GLN A 131 -4.18 1.10 35.02
N PRO A 132 -3.54 1.58 36.11
CA PRO A 132 -4.08 2.61 37.00
C PRO A 132 -3.96 4.01 36.36
N ILE A 133 -4.50 4.15 35.15
CA ILE A 133 -4.48 5.33 34.30
C ILE A 133 -5.91 5.88 34.22
N ARG A 134 -6.03 7.19 34.37
CA ARG A 134 -7.26 7.96 34.22
C ARG A 134 -7.07 9.02 33.13
N HIS A 135 -8.03 9.08 32.23
CA HIS A 135 -8.25 10.21 31.32
C HIS A 135 -9.14 11.24 32.02
N GLN A 136 -9.10 12.50 31.61
CA GLN A 136 -9.97 13.54 32.18
C GLN A 136 -11.45 13.17 32.03
N SER A 137 -11.82 12.57 30.90
CA SER A 137 -13.19 12.13 30.62
C SER A 137 -13.60 10.79 31.24
N ASP A 138 -12.69 9.83 31.49
CA ASP A 138 -13.04 8.48 32.02
C ASP A 138 -11.79 7.64 32.36
N SER A 139 -11.98 6.39 32.78
CA SER A 139 -10.93 5.39 32.96
C SER A 139 -10.20 5.02 31.65
N HIS A 140 -8.93 4.62 31.78
CA HIS A 140 -8.17 4.08 30.64
C HIS A 140 -8.76 2.79 30.10
N LEU A 141 -9.47 1.99 30.92
CA LEU A 141 -10.18 0.81 30.45
C LEU A 141 -11.14 1.11 29.29
N LYS A 142 -11.81 2.27 29.32
CA LYS A 142 -12.71 2.72 28.25
C LYS A 142 -11.97 3.20 27.00
N PHE A 143 -10.84 3.88 27.18
CA PHE A 143 -10.11 4.56 26.10
C PHE A 143 -8.92 3.80 25.52
N ARG A 144 -8.46 2.72 26.16
CA ARG A 144 -7.26 1.97 25.77
C ARG A 144 -7.23 1.63 24.28
N ASN A 145 -8.29 0.96 23.79
CA ASN A 145 -8.37 0.58 22.38
C ASN A 145 -8.63 1.76 21.43
N GLN A 146 -9.06 2.91 21.95
CA GLN A 146 -9.24 4.15 21.18
C GLN A 146 -7.97 5.03 21.17
N TYR A 147 -7.00 4.75 22.03
CA TYR A 147 -5.81 5.61 22.21
C TYR A 147 -5.08 5.83 20.89
N GLY A 148 -4.76 4.74 20.17
CA GLY A 148 -4.12 4.81 18.85
C GLY A 148 -4.99 5.50 17.78
N ASN A 149 -6.31 5.29 17.79
CA ASN A 149 -7.22 5.99 16.87
C ASN A 149 -7.23 7.50 17.12
N LEU A 150 -7.21 7.92 18.38
CA LEU A 150 -7.26 9.32 18.76
C LEU A 150 -5.92 10.03 18.53
N GLU A 151 -4.79 9.34 18.70
CA GLU A 151 -3.49 9.83 18.26
C GLU A 151 -3.45 9.97 16.73
N ALA A 152 -3.86 8.94 15.98
CA ALA A 152 -3.88 8.98 14.52
C ALA A 152 -4.76 10.13 14.00
N ARG A 153 -5.91 10.38 14.64
CA ARG A 153 -6.74 11.56 14.39
C ARG A 153 -5.99 12.86 14.66
N ALA A 154 -5.34 13.00 15.82
CA ALA A 154 -4.59 14.20 16.16
C ALA A 154 -3.42 14.46 15.17
N THR A 155 -2.74 13.39 14.74
CA THR A 155 -1.70 13.43 13.71
C THR A 155 -2.29 13.89 12.36
N ASN A 156 -3.44 13.34 11.96
CA ASN A 156 -4.16 13.73 10.75
C ASN A 156 -4.61 15.19 10.79
N ASP A 157 -5.09 15.68 11.94
CA ASP A 157 -5.44 17.09 12.16
C ASP A 157 -4.20 18.00 12.00
N GLY A 158 -3.00 17.48 12.31
CA GLY A 158 -1.72 18.13 12.00
C GLY A 158 -1.51 18.38 10.51
N PHE A 159 -1.86 17.42 9.64
CA PHE A 159 -1.84 17.64 8.18
C PHE A 159 -2.85 18.71 7.76
N ALA A 160 -4.08 18.65 8.26
CA ALA A 160 -5.09 19.67 7.96
C ALA A 160 -4.64 21.08 8.39
N ARG A 161 -3.87 21.18 9.49
CA ARG A 161 -3.34 22.44 10.00
C ARG A 161 -2.18 22.99 9.18
N TRP A 162 -1.20 22.15 8.84
CA TRP A 162 0.10 22.58 8.30
C TRP A 162 0.31 22.26 6.81
N LYS A 163 -0.51 21.36 6.24
CA LYS A 163 -0.46 20.92 4.84
C LYS A 163 -1.86 20.99 4.19
N LYS A 164 -2.51 22.13 4.33
CA LYS A 164 -3.86 22.39 3.81
C LYS A 164 -3.99 21.98 2.35
N GLY A 165 -5.08 21.27 2.03
CA GLY A 165 -5.38 20.81 0.68
C GLY A 165 -4.58 19.59 0.20
N GLN A 166 -3.69 19.01 1.03
CA GLN A 166 -2.95 17.79 0.69
C GLN A 166 -3.53 16.58 1.43
N ARG A 167 -3.50 15.42 0.78
CA ARG A 167 -3.80 14.12 1.39
C ARG A 167 -2.79 13.81 2.48
N SER A 168 -3.26 13.30 3.61
CA SER A 168 -2.39 12.86 4.69
C SER A 168 -1.84 11.46 4.41
N PHE A 169 -0.59 11.23 4.85
CA PHE A 169 -0.06 9.88 5.01
C PHE A 169 0.26 9.68 6.48
N VAL A 170 -0.64 8.99 7.18
CA VAL A 170 -0.44 8.51 8.54
C VAL A 170 -0.40 6.99 8.50
N LEU A 171 0.65 6.40 9.06
CA LEU A 171 0.78 4.97 9.29
C LEU A 171 0.69 4.71 10.79
N THR A 172 -0.18 3.81 11.24
CA THR A 172 -0.29 3.46 12.68
C THR A 172 -0.05 1.97 12.91
N ARG A 173 0.38 1.60 14.12
CA ARG A 173 0.42 0.20 14.60
C ARG A 173 -0.89 -0.22 15.25
N SER A 174 -1.32 0.55 16.25
CA SER A 174 -2.54 0.28 17.01
C SER A 174 -3.76 0.91 16.34
N ALA A 175 -4.86 0.16 16.32
CA ALA A 175 -6.10 0.58 15.70
C ALA A 175 -7.33 -0.15 16.27
N THR A 176 -8.48 0.52 16.19
CA THR A 176 -9.82 -0.05 16.35
C THR A 176 -10.77 0.48 15.27
N CYS A 177 -12.04 0.09 15.30
CA CYS A 177 -13.06 0.49 14.32
C CYS A 177 -13.03 2.00 14.05
N GLY A 178 -13.01 2.37 12.76
CA GLY A 178 -12.99 3.77 12.32
C GLY A 178 -11.60 4.34 12.01
N ILE A 179 -10.52 3.58 12.22
CA ILE A 179 -9.14 4.04 11.96
C ILE A 179 -8.90 4.49 10.51
N GLN A 180 -9.60 3.89 9.54
CA GLN A 180 -9.43 4.16 8.12
C GLN A 180 -9.76 5.60 7.71
N LYS A 181 -10.42 6.36 8.59
CA LYS A 181 -10.64 7.80 8.43
C LYS A 181 -9.36 8.62 8.60
N TYR A 182 -8.36 8.07 9.27
CA TYR A 182 -7.19 8.82 9.75
C TYR A 182 -5.86 8.21 9.32
N ALA A 183 -5.75 6.88 9.20
CA ALA A 183 -4.47 6.22 8.95
C ALA A 183 -4.57 4.90 8.18
N ALA A 184 -3.48 4.55 7.51
CA ALA A 184 -3.14 3.20 7.11
C ALA A 184 -2.60 2.41 8.31
N VAL A 185 -2.70 1.08 8.28
CA VAL A 185 -2.25 0.20 9.37
C VAL A 185 -1.15 -0.73 8.91
N TRP A 186 -0.04 -0.78 9.65
CA TRP A 186 0.97 -1.81 9.46
C TRP A 186 0.81 -2.92 10.51
N THR A 187 1.10 -4.17 10.13
CA THR A 187 0.79 -5.37 10.94
C THR A 187 1.75 -5.64 12.10
N GLY A 188 2.55 -4.65 12.51
CA GLY A 188 3.43 -4.74 13.65
C GLY A 188 4.73 -5.50 13.38
N ASP A 189 5.44 -5.80 14.45
CA ASP A 189 6.78 -6.39 14.49
C ASP A 189 6.80 -7.87 14.04
N ASN A 190 6.42 -8.15 12.79
CA ASN A 190 6.33 -9.49 12.25
C ASN A 190 7.70 -10.17 12.18
N HIS A 191 7.74 -11.50 12.32
CA HIS A 191 8.97 -12.26 12.30
C HIS A 191 9.42 -12.61 10.88
N SER A 192 10.74 -12.74 10.73
CA SER A 192 11.40 -13.15 9.49
C SER A 192 11.29 -14.67 9.28
N THR A 193 10.07 -15.19 9.11
CA THR A 193 9.76 -16.62 8.99
C THR A 193 8.72 -16.89 7.90
N TRP A 194 8.68 -18.13 7.40
CA TRP A 194 7.63 -18.59 6.46
C TRP A 194 6.23 -18.53 7.05
N ASN A 195 6.08 -18.83 8.34
CA ASN A 195 4.78 -18.73 9.01
C ASN A 195 4.26 -17.30 9.03
N HIS A 196 5.11 -16.31 9.33
CA HIS A 196 4.68 -14.91 9.30
C HIS A 196 4.46 -14.37 7.88
N LEU A 197 5.13 -14.92 6.86
CA LEU A 197 4.79 -14.64 5.47
C LEU A 197 3.34 -15.07 5.18
N ARG A 198 2.97 -16.28 5.60
CA ARG A 198 1.60 -16.83 5.48
C ARG A 198 0.58 -16.02 6.29
N PHE A 199 0.86 -15.79 7.57
CA PHE A 199 -0.03 -15.05 8.46
C PHE A 199 -0.27 -13.63 7.96
N ASN A 200 0.74 -12.99 7.36
CA ASN A 200 0.57 -11.66 6.80
C ASN A 200 -0.51 -11.61 5.70
N LEU A 201 -0.57 -12.60 4.80
CA LEU A 201 -1.65 -12.66 3.81
C LEU A 201 -3.03 -12.68 4.52
N HIS A 202 -3.21 -13.57 5.49
CA HIS A 202 -4.47 -13.69 6.21
C HIS A 202 -4.79 -12.42 7.03
N MET A 203 -3.81 -11.79 7.67
CA MET A 203 -4.00 -10.55 8.41
C MET A 203 -4.47 -9.41 7.50
N ILE A 204 -3.83 -9.23 6.34
CA ILE A 204 -4.20 -8.17 5.38
C ILE A 204 -5.60 -8.41 4.82
N LEU A 205 -5.94 -9.66 4.49
CA LEU A 205 -7.30 -10.03 4.05
C LEU A 205 -8.35 -9.66 5.11
N ASN A 206 -8.12 -10.05 6.36
CA ASN A 206 -9.05 -9.75 7.47
C ASN A 206 -9.14 -8.24 7.74
N LEU A 207 -8.01 -7.52 7.77
CA LEU A 207 -7.99 -6.07 7.93
C LEU A 207 -8.80 -5.38 6.82
N GLY A 208 -8.61 -5.79 5.57
CA GLY A 208 -9.38 -5.29 4.44
C GLY A 208 -10.89 -5.50 4.61
N LEU A 209 -11.32 -6.72 4.97
CA LEU A 209 -12.73 -7.05 5.21
C LEU A 209 -13.34 -6.28 6.39
N THR A 210 -12.53 -5.90 7.38
CA THR A 210 -12.95 -5.11 8.55
C THR A 210 -12.84 -3.60 8.36
N GLY A 211 -12.67 -3.13 7.12
CA GLY A 211 -12.69 -1.72 6.77
C GLY A 211 -11.35 -1.00 6.88
N VAL A 212 -10.22 -1.73 6.88
CA VAL A 212 -8.85 -1.18 6.82
C VAL A 212 -8.22 -1.53 5.46
N PRO A 213 -8.57 -0.79 4.38
CA PRO A 213 -8.20 -1.16 3.02
C PRO A 213 -6.70 -0.98 2.73
N ILE A 214 -6.02 -0.07 3.45
CA ILE A 214 -4.58 0.16 3.29
C ILE A 214 -3.85 -0.45 4.48
N SER A 215 -3.37 -1.68 4.29
CA SER A 215 -2.56 -2.39 5.27
C SER A 215 -1.41 -3.18 4.65
N GLY A 216 -0.42 -3.54 5.48
CA GLY A 216 0.77 -4.28 5.04
C GLY A 216 1.74 -4.62 6.17
N ALA A 217 2.68 -5.53 5.93
CA ALA A 217 3.71 -5.92 6.89
C ALA A 217 5.07 -5.29 6.59
N ASP A 218 6.01 -5.50 7.51
CA ASP A 218 7.42 -5.34 7.19
C ASP A 218 7.90 -6.51 6.34
N VAL A 219 8.12 -6.20 5.07
CA VAL A 219 8.57 -7.13 4.05
C VAL A 219 9.98 -7.61 4.38
N GLY A 220 10.15 -8.93 4.41
CA GLY A 220 11.36 -9.61 4.87
C GLY A 220 11.35 -9.92 6.38
N GLY A 221 10.37 -9.41 7.13
CA GLY A 221 10.23 -9.56 8.57
C GLY A 221 11.07 -8.57 9.37
N PHE A 222 10.50 -8.07 10.46
CA PHE A 222 11.13 -7.15 11.41
C PHE A 222 12.07 -7.88 12.39
N CYS A 223 11.54 -8.87 13.12
CA CYS A 223 12.23 -9.57 14.23
C CYS A 223 12.64 -11.03 13.93
N ARG A 224 13.42 -11.63 14.84
CA ARG A 224 13.90 -13.04 14.77
C ARG A 224 12.95 -14.00 15.50
N GLY A 225 11.96 -14.56 14.79
CA GLY A 225 11.20 -15.76 15.16
C GLY A 225 10.49 -15.76 16.54
N PRO A 226 9.61 -16.75 16.82
CA PRO A 226 9.01 -16.89 18.15
C PRO A 226 10.07 -17.27 19.19
N GLY A 227 10.04 -16.65 20.38
CA GLY A 227 10.76 -17.15 21.54
C GLY A 227 12.20 -16.67 21.75
N THR A 228 12.71 -15.71 20.97
CA THR A 228 13.92 -14.97 21.37
C THR A 228 13.65 -13.49 21.49
N THR A 229 13.62 -13.01 22.74
CA THR A 229 13.87 -11.61 23.05
C THR A 229 15.15 -11.19 22.35
N GLY A 230 15.03 -10.31 21.37
CA GLY A 230 16.19 -9.85 20.64
C GLY A 230 15.79 -8.92 19.53
N ALA A 231 16.04 -7.63 19.77
CA ALA A 231 16.19 -6.60 18.74
C ALA A 231 17.41 -6.88 17.85
N VAL A 232 17.62 -8.14 17.43
CA VAL A 232 18.81 -8.63 16.76
C VAL A 232 18.41 -9.73 15.79
N LYS A 233 18.48 -9.42 14.50
CA LYS A 233 18.24 -10.35 13.40
C LYS A 233 19.57 -10.63 12.69
N ILE A 234 20.23 -11.72 13.11
CA ILE A 234 21.56 -12.16 12.64
C ILE A 234 21.50 -13.25 11.55
N PHE A 235 20.39 -13.38 10.84
CA PHE A 235 20.22 -14.38 9.78
C PHE A 235 19.61 -13.75 8.53
N LYS A 236 20.07 -14.18 7.36
CA LYS A 236 19.53 -13.84 6.04
C LYS A 236 19.07 -15.10 5.33
N ASN A 237 17.79 -15.16 4.98
CA ASN A 237 17.26 -16.17 4.07
C ASN A 237 16.90 -15.52 2.74
N ARG A 238 17.66 -15.83 1.69
CA ARG A 238 17.46 -15.24 0.36
C ARG A 238 16.13 -15.66 -0.28
N GLU A 239 15.79 -16.95 -0.20
CA GLU A 239 14.53 -17.46 -0.76
C GLU A 239 13.32 -16.84 -0.05
N LEU A 240 13.33 -16.83 1.29
CA LEU A 240 12.25 -16.22 2.07
C LEU A 240 12.13 -14.72 1.76
N PHE A 241 13.23 -13.98 1.68
CA PHE A 241 13.20 -12.56 1.32
C PHE A 241 12.62 -12.34 -0.08
N ALA A 242 13.02 -13.15 -1.07
CA ALA A 242 12.44 -13.11 -2.42
C ALA A 242 10.91 -13.34 -2.40
N ARG A 243 10.43 -14.35 -1.64
CA ARG A 243 8.98 -14.60 -1.49
C ARG A 243 8.24 -13.49 -0.74
N TRP A 244 8.89 -12.84 0.22
CA TRP A 244 8.38 -11.63 0.85
C TRP A 244 8.20 -10.48 -0.14
N MET A 245 9.18 -10.26 -1.02
CA MET A 245 9.10 -9.22 -2.06
C MET A 245 8.01 -9.52 -3.09
N GLU A 246 7.84 -10.79 -3.47
CA GLU A 246 6.74 -11.24 -4.32
C GLU A 246 5.37 -10.88 -3.73
N LEU A 247 5.07 -11.38 -2.52
CA LEU A 247 3.80 -11.12 -1.85
C LEU A 247 3.61 -9.63 -1.55
N GLY A 248 4.59 -9.01 -0.91
CA GLY A 248 4.53 -7.63 -0.44
C GLY A 248 4.26 -6.64 -1.56
N SER A 249 4.78 -6.88 -2.77
CA SER A 249 4.57 -5.99 -3.91
C SER A 249 3.11 -5.84 -4.33
N LEU A 250 2.27 -6.84 -3.99
CA LEU A 250 0.82 -6.86 -4.24
C LEU A 250 -0.02 -6.36 -3.06
N MET A 251 0.57 -6.14 -1.89
CA MET A 251 -0.15 -5.67 -0.70
C MET A 251 -0.41 -4.15 -0.77
N PRO A 252 -1.48 -3.63 -0.14
CA PRO A 252 -1.80 -2.20 -0.20
C PRO A 252 -0.65 -1.31 0.29
N PHE A 253 -0.03 -1.70 1.42
CA PHE A 253 1.18 -1.09 1.94
C PHE A 253 2.40 -2.02 1.74
N PHE A 254 3.47 -1.46 1.15
CA PHE A 254 4.67 -2.20 0.77
C PHE A 254 5.93 -1.50 1.31
N ARG A 255 6.44 -1.99 2.44
CA ARG A 255 7.63 -1.46 3.13
C ARG A 255 8.58 -2.59 3.50
N VAL A 256 9.83 -2.46 3.11
CA VAL A 256 10.93 -3.28 3.64
C VAL A 256 11.47 -2.59 4.89
N HIS A 257 11.47 -3.29 6.02
CA HIS A 257 11.92 -2.74 7.30
C HIS A 257 12.41 -3.85 8.24
N THR A 258 13.38 -3.55 9.09
CA THR A 258 14.08 -4.51 9.95
C THR A 258 14.43 -3.84 11.27
N VAL A 259 14.53 -4.63 12.34
CA VAL A 259 14.92 -4.15 13.67
C VAL A 259 16.36 -3.62 13.69
N LEU A 260 16.67 -2.76 14.68
CA LEU A 260 18.03 -2.30 14.97
C LEU A 260 18.99 -3.50 15.17
N TYR A 261 20.31 -3.30 15.03
CA TYR A 261 21.33 -4.35 15.19
C TYR A 261 21.07 -5.62 14.36
N SER A 262 20.41 -5.46 13.22
CA SER A 262 20.27 -6.49 12.20
C SER A 262 21.13 -6.17 10.98
N TYR A 263 21.26 -7.14 10.08
CA TYR A 263 21.78 -6.82 8.76
C TYR A 263 20.83 -5.89 8.00
N SER A 264 21.40 -5.01 7.18
CA SER A 264 20.69 -4.28 6.12
C SER A 264 19.72 -5.20 5.38
N GLN A 265 18.48 -4.73 5.20
CA GLN A 265 17.39 -5.49 4.60
C GLN A 265 16.96 -4.94 3.23
N GLU A 266 17.58 -3.86 2.75
CA GLU A 266 17.38 -3.39 1.39
C GLU A 266 17.75 -4.49 0.37
N PRO A 267 17.07 -4.56 -0.79
CA PRO A 267 17.20 -5.70 -1.72
C PRO A 267 18.64 -6.11 -2.09
N TRP A 268 19.53 -5.14 -2.29
CA TRP A 268 20.94 -5.39 -2.63
C TRP A 268 21.72 -6.13 -1.53
N SER A 269 21.21 -6.12 -0.29
CA SER A 269 21.82 -6.81 0.85
C SER A 269 21.68 -8.34 0.80
N PHE A 270 20.89 -8.88 -0.15
CA PHE A 270 20.65 -10.32 -0.31
C PHE A 270 21.35 -10.93 -1.54
N GLY A 271 22.15 -10.14 -2.26
CA GLY A 271 22.86 -10.56 -3.48
C GLY A 271 22.06 -10.31 -4.75
N GLU A 272 22.73 -10.49 -5.90
CA GLU A 272 22.22 -10.07 -7.22
C GLU A 272 20.88 -10.71 -7.59
N GLU A 273 20.73 -12.01 -7.36
CA GLU A 273 19.48 -12.72 -7.65
C GLU A 273 18.28 -12.12 -6.90
N ALA A 274 18.43 -11.84 -5.60
CA ALA A 274 17.38 -11.23 -4.80
C ALA A 274 17.10 -9.77 -5.20
N LEU A 275 18.13 -9.04 -5.63
CA LEU A 275 18.01 -7.69 -6.17
C LEU A 275 17.20 -7.67 -7.47
N GLU A 276 17.48 -8.58 -8.41
CA GLU A 276 16.73 -8.71 -9.66
C GLU A 276 15.27 -9.09 -9.44
N ILE A 277 15.03 -10.08 -8.57
CA ILE A 277 13.67 -10.49 -8.18
C ILE A 277 12.92 -9.29 -7.59
N SER A 278 13.55 -8.58 -6.65
CA SER A 278 12.97 -7.39 -6.05
C SER A 278 12.65 -6.32 -7.08
N ARG A 279 13.57 -6.05 -8.01
CA ARG A 279 13.37 -5.07 -9.08
C ARG A 279 12.20 -5.44 -9.98
N LYS A 280 12.09 -6.70 -10.39
CA LYS A 280 10.96 -7.22 -11.18
C LYS A 280 9.62 -6.95 -10.49
N HIS A 281 9.49 -7.29 -9.22
CA HIS A 281 8.23 -7.12 -8.49
C HIS A 281 7.92 -5.66 -8.14
N MET A 282 8.93 -4.83 -7.86
CA MET A 282 8.76 -3.39 -7.71
C MET A 282 8.29 -2.74 -9.01
N ASN A 283 8.90 -3.07 -10.15
CA ASN A 283 8.49 -2.57 -11.46
C ASN A 283 7.07 -3.02 -11.79
N ARG A 284 6.68 -4.27 -11.46
CA ARG A 284 5.30 -4.74 -11.63
C ARG A 284 4.31 -3.89 -10.84
N ARG A 285 4.58 -3.66 -9.55
CA ARG A 285 3.73 -2.81 -8.72
C ARG A 285 3.59 -1.42 -9.33
N TYR A 286 4.70 -0.85 -9.81
CA TYR A 286 4.71 0.49 -10.40
C TYR A 286 3.91 0.56 -11.70
N ARG A 287 3.97 -0.48 -12.54
CA ARG A 287 3.13 -0.58 -13.72
C ARG A 287 1.65 -0.69 -13.39
N LEU A 288 1.32 -1.29 -12.25
CA LEU A 288 -0.06 -1.44 -11.76
C LEU A 288 -0.56 -0.21 -10.99
N LEU A 289 0.15 0.91 -10.97
CA LEU A 289 -0.22 2.05 -10.13
C LEU A 289 -1.61 2.62 -10.46
N HIS A 290 -1.97 2.75 -11.75
CA HIS A 290 -3.33 3.18 -12.14
C HIS A 290 -4.42 2.22 -11.67
N TYR A 291 -4.12 0.91 -11.67
CA TYR A 291 -5.03 -0.10 -11.12
C TYR A 291 -5.16 0.01 -9.61
N ILE A 292 -4.02 0.03 -8.90
CA ILE A 292 -3.98 0.11 -7.44
C ILE A 292 -4.62 1.41 -6.95
N SER A 293 -4.36 2.56 -7.59
CA SER A 293 -4.99 3.84 -7.23
C SER A 293 -6.50 3.82 -7.45
N SER A 294 -6.97 3.19 -8.52
CA SER A 294 -8.41 3.03 -8.78
C SER A 294 -9.07 2.13 -7.72
N LEU A 295 -8.39 1.10 -7.24
CA LEU A 295 -8.88 0.30 -6.11
C LEU A 295 -8.87 1.06 -4.78
N VAL A 296 -7.89 1.96 -4.54
CA VAL A 296 -7.93 2.88 -3.39
C VAL A 296 -9.14 3.80 -3.48
N ARG A 297 -9.48 4.30 -4.68
CA ARG A 297 -10.67 5.11 -4.90
C ARG A 297 -11.95 4.32 -4.67
N GLU A 298 -12.04 3.09 -5.16
CA GLU A 298 -13.15 2.19 -4.89
C GLU A 298 -13.31 1.97 -3.38
N ALA A 299 -12.23 1.66 -2.66
CA ALA A 299 -12.24 1.50 -1.22
C ALA A 299 -12.73 2.75 -0.49
N HIS A 300 -12.35 3.95 -0.95
CA HIS A 300 -12.86 5.20 -0.40
C HIS A 300 -14.37 5.38 -0.60
N LEU A 301 -14.91 4.96 -1.76
CA LEU A 301 -16.32 5.13 -2.10
C LEU A 301 -17.23 4.05 -1.48
N THR A 302 -16.76 2.82 -1.37
CA THR A 302 -17.59 1.65 -1.03
C THR A 302 -17.13 0.89 0.20
N GLY A 303 -15.90 1.12 0.67
CA GLY A 303 -15.26 0.30 1.71
C GLY A 303 -14.70 -1.02 1.20
N ALA A 304 -14.75 -1.30 -0.11
CA ALA A 304 -14.24 -2.56 -0.66
C ALA A 304 -12.73 -2.72 -0.38
N PRO A 305 -12.27 -3.93 0.01
CA PRO A 305 -10.85 -4.17 0.19
C PRO A 305 -10.12 -4.23 -1.16
N LEU A 306 -8.86 -3.80 -1.15
CA LEU A 306 -7.98 -3.94 -2.32
C LEU A 306 -7.58 -5.40 -2.52
N VAL A 307 -7.16 -6.07 -1.44
CA VAL A 307 -6.80 -7.49 -1.44
C VAL A 307 -7.98 -8.26 -0.86
N ARG A 308 -8.56 -9.15 -1.66
CA ARG A 308 -9.83 -9.82 -1.39
C ARG A 308 -9.60 -11.34 -1.32
N PRO A 309 -10.24 -12.05 -0.38
CA PRO A 309 -10.25 -13.50 -0.46
C PRO A 309 -11.01 -13.91 -1.72
N ILE A 310 -10.68 -15.07 -2.29
CA ILE A 310 -11.26 -15.50 -3.58
C ILE A 310 -12.79 -15.51 -3.53
N TRP A 311 -13.37 -15.98 -2.42
CA TRP A 311 -14.82 -16.03 -2.21
C TRP A 311 -15.52 -14.67 -2.26
N TYR A 312 -14.80 -13.56 -2.08
CA TYR A 312 -15.37 -12.22 -2.20
C TYR A 312 -15.83 -11.94 -3.65
N GLU A 313 -15.10 -12.46 -4.63
CA GLU A 313 -15.43 -12.35 -6.06
C GLU A 313 -16.15 -13.59 -6.60
N PHE A 314 -15.91 -14.74 -5.98
CA PHE A 314 -16.37 -16.06 -6.41
C PHE A 314 -16.91 -16.85 -5.22
N PRO A 315 -18.12 -16.54 -4.73
CA PRO A 315 -18.67 -17.11 -3.49
C PRO A 315 -18.69 -18.63 -3.44
N GLU A 316 -18.64 -19.33 -4.58
CA GLU A 316 -18.55 -20.78 -4.65
C GLU A 316 -17.20 -21.36 -4.18
N MET A 317 -16.16 -20.53 -4.04
CA MET A 317 -14.80 -20.94 -3.65
C MET A 317 -14.48 -20.59 -2.19
N GLU A 318 -15.25 -21.14 -1.25
CA GLU A 318 -15.22 -20.76 0.18
C GLU A 318 -14.08 -21.36 1.02
N ASP A 319 -13.04 -22.00 0.43
CA ASP A 319 -11.96 -22.60 1.23
C ASP A 319 -11.17 -21.51 2.00
N PRO A 320 -11.27 -21.45 3.34
CA PRO A 320 -10.59 -20.42 4.12
C PRO A 320 -9.07 -20.62 4.17
N ASN A 321 -8.56 -21.80 3.79
CA ASN A 321 -7.14 -22.12 3.78
C ASN A 321 -6.49 -21.89 2.41
N LEU A 322 -7.24 -21.36 1.44
CA LEU A 322 -6.74 -21.16 0.10
C LEU A 322 -5.69 -20.04 0.09
N GLU A 323 -4.43 -20.40 -0.12
CA GLU A 323 -3.30 -19.45 -0.18
C GLU A 323 -3.19 -18.77 -1.54
N GLN A 324 -4.31 -18.25 -2.01
CA GLN A 324 -4.43 -17.43 -3.21
C GLN A 324 -5.49 -16.35 -2.95
N PHE A 325 -5.38 -15.22 -3.63
CA PHE A 325 -6.23 -14.07 -3.37
C PHE A 325 -6.48 -13.28 -4.64
N MET A 326 -7.48 -12.40 -4.59
CA MET A 326 -7.73 -11.41 -5.62
C MET A 326 -7.13 -10.06 -5.21
N LEU A 327 -6.42 -9.39 -6.11
CA LEU A 327 -6.14 -7.96 -6.01
C LEU A 327 -7.16 -7.24 -6.89
N GLY A 328 -8.10 -6.56 -6.26
CA GLY A 328 -9.33 -6.07 -6.90
C GLY A 328 -10.11 -7.20 -7.57
N PRO A 329 -10.99 -6.91 -8.54
CA PRO A 329 -11.76 -7.95 -9.23
C PRO A 329 -10.99 -8.67 -10.36
N ASN A 330 -9.79 -8.20 -10.73
CA ASN A 330 -9.17 -8.55 -12.01
C ASN A 330 -7.89 -9.39 -11.91
N LEU A 331 -7.18 -9.36 -10.78
CA LEU A 331 -5.90 -10.06 -10.64
C LEU A 331 -6.00 -11.19 -9.60
N LEU A 332 -5.71 -12.42 -9.99
CA LEU A 332 -5.62 -13.58 -9.09
C LEU A 332 -4.15 -13.92 -8.86
N ALA A 333 -3.72 -13.95 -7.60
CA ALA A 333 -2.36 -14.30 -7.22
C ALA A 333 -2.33 -15.56 -6.34
N ALA A 334 -1.47 -16.52 -6.68
CA ALA A 334 -1.21 -17.72 -5.89
C ALA A 334 0.28 -17.79 -5.48
N PRO A 335 0.71 -16.98 -4.50
CA PRO A 335 2.10 -16.91 -4.07
C PRO A 335 2.64 -18.24 -3.51
N VAL A 336 3.97 -18.35 -3.43
CA VAL A 336 4.65 -19.46 -2.75
C VAL A 336 4.91 -19.11 -1.29
N MET A 337 4.41 -19.96 -0.40
CA MET A 337 4.28 -19.68 1.02
C MET A 337 5.11 -20.62 1.91
N ALA A 338 5.89 -21.52 1.31
CA ALA A 338 6.73 -22.51 2.00
C ALA A 338 8.10 -22.64 1.30
N PRO A 339 9.15 -23.07 2.03
CA PRO A 339 10.50 -23.20 1.47
C PRO A 339 10.60 -24.31 0.42
N GLY A 340 11.44 -24.09 -0.60
CA GLY A 340 11.81 -25.15 -1.55
C GLY A 340 10.72 -25.57 -2.54
N ILE A 341 9.57 -24.89 -2.55
CA ILE A 341 8.47 -25.23 -3.46
C ILE A 341 8.89 -24.97 -4.91
N ARG A 342 8.61 -25.95 -5.77
CA ARG A 342 8.90 -25.90 -7.22
C ARG A 342 7.68 -26.09 -8.10
N LYS A 343 6.55 -26.51 -7.53
CA LYS A 343 5.24 -26.55 -8.20
C LYS A 343 4.18 -25.94 -7.29
N ARG A 344 3.31 -25.11 -7.84
CA ARG A 344 2.20 -24.47 -7.13
C ARG A 344 0.88 -24.99 -7.69
N LYS A 345 0.04 -25.55 -6.81
CA LYS A 345 -1.37 -25.82 -7.10
C LYS A 345 -2.11 -24.48 -7.17
N VAL A 346 -2.95 -24.25 -8.17
CA VAL A 346 -3.81 -23.06 -8.27
C VAL A 346 -5.20 -23.49 -8.69
N ASP A 347 -6.20 -23.04 -7.96
CA ASP A 347 -7.60 -23.31 -8.30
C ASP A 347 -8.16 -22.09 -9.04
N LEU A 348 -8.35 -22.16 -10.35
CA LEU A 348 -8.84 -21.01 -11.12
C LEU A 348 -10.38 -21.01 -11.12
N PRO A 349 -11.04 -19.90 -10.73
CA PRO A 349 -12.49 -19.76 -10.85
C PRO A 349 -12.97 -19.88 -12.30
N SER A 350 -14.25 -20.14 -12.52
CA SER A 350 -14.83 -20.26 -13.86
C SER A 350 -14.56 -19.05 -14.76
N GLY A 351 -14.37 -19.30 -16.05
CA GLY A 351 -14.03 -18.29 -17.05
C GLY A 351 -12.60 -18.42 -17.58
N ASP A 352 -12.19 -17.49 -18.43
CA ASP A 352 -10.83 -17.44 -18.96
C ASP A 352 -9.90 -16.63 -18.06
N TRP A 353 -8.66 -17.08 -17.94
CA TRP A 353 -7.60 -16.41 -17.18
C TRP A 353 -6.34 -16.33 -18.03
N PHE A 354 -5.60 -15.24 -17.91
CA PHE A 354 -4.38 -15.01 -18.68
C PHE A 354 -3.21 -14.85 -17.71
N GLU A 355 -2.18 -15.67 -17.83
CA GLU A 355 -0.99 -15.51 -16.98
C GLU A 355 -0.36 -14.14 -17.25
N PHE A 356 -0.07 -13.39 -16.19
CA PHE A 356 0.34 -11.99 -16.28
C PHE A 356 1.68 -11.81 -17.01
N GLU A 357 2.62 -12.72 -16.79
CA GLU A 357 3.98 -12.67 -17.38
C GLU A 357 4.16 -13.48 -18.65
N SER A 358 3.31 -14.47 -18.98
CA SER A 358 3.39 -15.19 -20.28
C SER A 358 2.22 -14.93 -21.23
N GLY A 359 1.13 -14.30 -20.75
CA GLY A 359 -0.02 -13.98 -21.58
C GLY A 359 -0.86 -15.19 -21.97
N ARG A 360 -0.35 -16.38 -21.64
CA ARG A 360 -0.97 -17.65 -21.96
C ARG A 360 -2.35 -17.72 -21.32
N ARG A 361 -3.33 -18.10 -22.12
CA ARG A 361 -4.68 -18.38 -21.65
C ARG A 361 -4.74 -19.72 -20.90
N PHE A 362 -5.44 -19.71 -19.79
CA PHE A 362 -5.82 -20.85 -18.97
C PHE A 362 -7.34 -20.88 -18.84
N VAL A 363 -7.90 -22.07 -19.00
CA VAL A 363 -9.33 -22.30 -18.75
C VAL A 363 -9.52 -22.46 -17.24
N GLY A 364 -10.44 -21.69 -16.68
CA GLY A 364 -10.86 -21.76 -15.28
C GLY A 364 -11.82 -22.90 -14.99
N GLY A 365 -12.39 -22.90 -13.78
CA GLY A 365 -13.25 -23.98 -13.28
C GLY A 365 -12.49 -25.28 -12.99
N GLN A 366 -11.16 -25.20 -12.87
CA GLN A 366 -10.29 -26.36 -12.67
C GLN A 366 -9.00 -25.99 -11.93
N THR A 367 -8.36 -27.03 -11.38
CA THR A 367 -7.05 -26.93 -10.73
C THR A 367 -5.92 -27.05 -11.74
N HIS A 368 -4.90 -26.19 -11.61
CA HIS A 368 -3.65 -26.24 -12.36
C HIS A 368 -2.46 -26.49 -11.44
N TYR A 369 -1.42 -27.16 -11.96
CA TYR A 369 -0.14 -27.37 -11.27
C TYR A 369 0.97 -26.73 -12.11
N LEU A 370 1.51 -25.62 -11.62
CA LEU A 370 2.44 -24.77 -12.38
C LEU A 370 3.82 -24.74 -11.74
N ASP A 371 4.85 -24.79 -12.57
CA ASP A 371 6.23 -24.69 -12.10
C ASP A 371 6.49 -23.31 -11.47
N THR A 372 7.29 -23.29 -10.41
CA THR A 372 7.66 -22.07 -9.68
C THR A 372 9.11 -22.13 -9.21
N ARG A 373 9.69 -20.94 -9.04
CA ARG A 373 11.00 -20.70 -8.44
C ARG A 373 10.99 -19.30 -7.82
N PRO A 374 11.93 -18.94 -6.95
CA PRO A 374 12.06 -17.56 -6.47
C PRO A 374 12.05 -16.58 -7.66
N GLY A 375 11.24 -15.53 -7.56
CA GLY A 375 10.95 -14.57 -8.63
C GLY A 375 9.81 -14.92 -9.58
N PHE A 376 9.17 -16.08 -9.39
CA PHE A 376 8.03 -16.51 -10.20
C PHE A 376 6.98 -17.21 -9.35
N TYR A 377 5.74 -16.74 -9.44
CA TYR A 377 4.57 -17.37 -8.86
C TYR A 377 3.38 -17.15 -9.81
N PRO A 378 2.38 -18.04 -9.80
CA PRO A 378 1.20 -17.86 -10.64
C PRO A 378 0.45 -16.56 -10.31
N LEU A 379 0.36 -15.69 -11.31
CA LEU A 379 -0.39 -14.43 -11.29
C LEU A 379 -1.20 -14.36 -12.58
N PHE A 380 -2.49 -14.11 -12.48
CA PHE A 380 -3.40 -14.13 -13.61
C PHE A 380 -4.23 -12.86 -13.69
N VAL A 381 -4.58 -12.49 -14.91
CA VAL A 381 -5.60 -11.49 -15.22
C VAL A 381 -6.87 -12.19 -15.67
N ARG A 382 -8.00 -11.77 -15.13
CA ARG A 382 -9.33 -12.30 -15.49
C ARG A 382 -9.69 -11.91 -16.93
N GLY A 383 -10.24 -12.85 -17.69
CA GLY A 383 -10.87 -12.56 -18.99
C GLY A 383 -12.07 -11.64 -18.80
N GLY A 384 -12.24 -10.68 -19.72
CA GLY A 384 -13.22 -9.61 -19.62
C GLY A 384 -12.75 -8.39 -18.83
N ALA A 385 -11.54 -8.42 -18.27
CA ALA A 385 -10.98 -7.26 -17.58
C ALA A 385 -10.41 -6.22 -18.56
N MET A 386 -10.66 -4.95 -18.27
CA MET A 386 -9.75 -3.87 -18.63
C MET A 386 -8.80 -3.61 -17.47
N LEU A 387 -7.49 -3.80 -17.69
CA LEU A 387 -6.45 -3.57 -16.69
C LEU A 387 -5.69 -2.27 -17.00
N PRO A 388 -5.86 -1.21 -16.20
CA PRO A 388 -5.14 0.03 -16.40
C PRO A 388 -3.71 -0.07 -15.87
N THR A 389 -2.72 0.23 -16.72
CA THR A 389 -1.29 0.16 -16.40
C THR A 389 -0.55 1.42 -16.84
N CYS A 390 0.70 1.59 -16.41
CA CYS A 390 1.59 2.66 -16.87
C CYS A 390 3.04 2.15 -17.02
N PRO A 391 3.95 2.91 -17.66
CA PRO A 391 5.37 2.59 -17.63
C PRO A 391 5.95 2.70 -16.21
N ALA A 392 6.68 1.68 -15.75
CA ALA A 392 7.42 1.78 -14.49
C ALA A 392 8.58 2.76 -14.62
N ARG A 393 8.68 3.69 -13.67
CA ARG A 393 9.76 4.67 -13.53
C ARG A 393 10.34 4.61 -12.11
N ARG A 394 11.17 5.60 -11.74
CA ARG A 394 11.93 5.57 -10.49
C ARG A 394 11.06 5.72 -9.24
N ASN A 395 9.92 6.38 -9.36
CA ASN A 395 8.96 6.63 -8.28
C ASN A 395 7.52 6.59 -8.84
N ALA A 396 6.53 6.63 -7.93
CA ALA A 396 5.12 6.55 -8.30
C ALA A 396 4.69 7.73 -9.20
N GLU A 397 5.11 8.95 -8.86
CA GLU A 397 4.77 10.16 -9.60
C GLU A 397 5.28 10.12 -11.05
N GLU A 398 6.55 9.75 -11.26
CA GLU A 398 7.11 9.58 -12.60
C GLU A 398 6.39 8.49 -13.40
N SER A 399 5.92 7.42 -12.74
CA SER A 399 5.26 6.30 -13.40
C SER A 399 3.86 6.67 -13.88
N VAL A 400 3.03 7.24 -13.00
CA VAL A 400 1.65 7.64 -13.36
C VAL A 400 1.63 8.80 -14.37
N ARG A 401 2.64 9.69 -14.34
CA ARG A 401 2.79 10.76 -15.34
C ARG A 401 3.37 10.29 -16.67
N ALA A 402 4.01 9.11 -16.72
CA ALA A 402 4.65 8.62 -17.94
C ALA A 402 3.64 8.14 -19.00
N GLY A 403 2.41 7.82 -18.61
CA GLY A 403 1.35 7.43 -19.53
C GLY A 403 0.25 6.60 -18.88
N LEU A 404 -0.76 6.30 -19.68
CA LEU A 404 -1.84 5.36 -19.37
C LEU A 404 -1.91 4.32 -20.47
N HIS A 405 -1.96 3.05 -20.08
CA HIS A 405 -2.28 1.94 -20.95
C HIS A 405 -3.56 1.27 -20.44
N LEU A 406 -4.49 0.98 -21.33
CA LEU A 406 -5.70 0.20 -21.06
C LEU A 406 -5.54 -1.15 -21.74
N GLU A 407 -5.16 -2.18 -20.99
CA GLU A 407 -4.98 -3.53 -21.52
C GLU A 407 -6.31 -4.29 -21.46
N LEU A 408 -6.83 -4.76 -22.59
CA LEU A 408 -8.05 -5.57 -22.60
C LEU A 408 -7.71 -7.06 -22.68
N TYR A 409 -8.31 -7.84 -21.79
CA TYR A 409 -8.21 -9.29 -21.77
C TYR A 409 -9.52 -9.86 -22.34
N PRO A 410 -9.50 -10.49 -23.54
CA PRO A 410 -10.72 -10.87 -24.24
C PRO A 410 -11.60 -11.85 -23.48
N ALA A 411 -12.91 -11.61 -23.55
CA ALA A 411 -14.01 -12.52 -23.19
C ALA A 411 -15.27 -12.04 -23.93
N GLU A 412 -16.42 -12.70 -23.72
CA GLU A 412 -17.69 -12.30 -24.33
C GLU A 412 -18.06 -10.83 -24.05
N SER A 413 -17.77 -10.36 -22.84
CA SER A 413 -17.91 -8.96 -22.44
C SER A 413 -16.65 -8.48 -21.75
N ILE A 414 -16.29 -7.22 -21.99
CA ILE A 414 -15.17 -6.53 -21.34
C ILE A 414 -15.70 -5.32 -20.60
N GLN A 415 -15.28 -5.11 -19.36
CA GLN A 415 -15.62 -3.92 -18.59
C GLN A 415 -14.45 -3.47 -17.72
N GLY A 416 -14.38 -2.17 -17.46
CA GLY A 416 -13.54 -1.62 -16.42
C GLY A 416 -13.53 -0.10 -16.42
N SER A 417 -12.97 0.46 -15.35
CA SER A 417 -12.74 1.90 -15.22
C SER A 417 -11.38 2.18 -14.61
N VAL A 418 -10.86 3.37 -14.87
CA VAL A 418 -9.67 3.92 -14.20
C VAL A 418 -9.96 5.34 -13.76
N PHE A 419 -9.49 5.68 -12.55
CA PHE A 419 -9.56 7.02 -11.99
C PHE A 419 -8.18 7.67 -12.03
N LEU A 420 -8.12 8.88 -12.59
CA LEU A 420 -6.90 9.66 -12.77
C LEU A 420 -6.98 10.91 -11.88
N ASP A 421 -6.04 11.02 -10.95
CA ASP A 421 -5.85 12.18 -10.08
C ASP A 421 -4.35 12.51 -9.95
N ASP A 422 -4.01 13.62 -9.30
CA ASP A 422 -2.61 14.03 -9.10
C ASP A 422 -1.89 13.27 -7.96
N GLY A 423 -2.61 12.42 -7.22
CA GLY A 423 -2.12 11.65 -6.08
C GLY A 423 -1.82 12.45 -4.81
N ILE A 424 -2.02 13.78 -4.80
CA ILE A 424 -1.57 14.68 -3.73
C ILE A 424 -2.73 15.50 -3.17
N THR A 425 -3.57 16.07 -4.02
CA THR A 425 -4.60 17.03 -3.66
C THR A 425 -5.79 16.32 -2.99
N ALA A 426 -6.17 16.82 -1.83
CA ALA A 426 -7.39 16.38 -1.15
C ALA A 426 -8.63 16.89 -1.89
N ASP A 427 -9.74 16.14 -1.81
CA ASP A 427 -11.05 16.51 -2.37
C ASP A 427 -11.06 16.83 -3.88
N GLN A 428 -10.08 16.32 -4.63
CA GLN A 428 -10.02 16.43 -6.09
C GLN A 428 -11.03 15.46 -6.74
N THR A 429 -11.80 15.96 -7.72
CA THR A 429 -12.62 15.11 -8.59
C THR A 429 -11.71 14.46 -9.63
N PRO A 430 -11.55 13.13 -9.65
CA PRO A 430 -10.70 12.46 -10.64
C PRO A 430 -11.33 12.49 -12.02
N THR A 431 -10.51 12.48 -13.06
CA THR A 431 -10.97 12.11 -14.41
C THR A 431 -11.20 10.60 -14.44
N GLU A 432 -12.36 10.16 -14.92
CA GLU A 432 -12.70 8.75 -15.06
C GLU A 432 -12.64 8.33 -16.53
N VAL A 433 -11.98 7.21 -16.82
CA VAL A 433 -12.05 6.57 -18.13
C VAL A 433 -12.74 5.23 -17.98
N ARG A 434 -13.87 5.04 -18.65
CA ARG A 434 -14.65 3.80 -18.65
C ARG A 434 -14.47 3.07 -19.97
N VAL A 435 -14.39 1.75 -19.89
CA VAL A 435 -14.30 0.86 -21.05
C VAL A 435 -15.40 -0.19 -20.96
N ARG A 436 -16.11 -0.37 -22.07
CA ARG A 436 -17.05 -1.48 -22.29
C ARG A 436 -16.71 -2.13 -23.61
N GLY A 437 -16.71 -3.45 -23.68
CA GLY A 437 -16.48 -4.17 -24.91
C GLY A 437 -17.35 -5.39 -25.03
N GLN A 438 -17.60 -5.81 -26.27
CA GLN A 438 -18.34 -7.03 -26.57
C GLN A 438 -17.68 -7.75 -27.73
N GLN A 439 -17.43 -9.04 -27.54
CA GLN A 439 -16.89 -9.90 -28.59
C GLN A 439 -18.04 -10.71 -29.21
N ALA A 440 -18.27 -10.49 -30.51
CA ALA A 440 -19.24 -11.24 -31.29
C ALA A 440 -18.71 -12.64 -31.63
N ARG A 441 -19.62 -13.57 -31.93
CA ARG A 441 -19.28 -14.97 -32.28
C ARG A 441 -18.40 -15.10 -33.52
N ASN A 442 -18.43 -14.12 -34.42
CA ASN A 442 -17.60 -14.05 -35.62
C ASN A 442 -16.17 -13.54 -35.34
N GLY A 443 -15.81 -13.31 -34.06
CA GLY A 443 -14.50 -12.85 -33.64
C GLY A 443 -14.30 -11.33 -33.73
N GLN A 444 -15.33 -10.56 -34.10
CA GLN A 444 -15.28 -9.10 -34.03
C GLN A 444 -15.38 -8.63 -32.58
N LEU A 445 -14.54 -7.69 -32.18
CA LEU A 445 -14.55 -7.05 -30.87
C LEU A 445 -14.93 -5.59 -31.04
N SER A 446 -16.04 -5.16 -30.43
CA SER A 446 -16.43 -3.75 -30.36
C SER A 446 -16.05 -3.21 -28.98
N VAL A 447 -15.41 -2.04 -28.93
CA VAL A 447 -14.94 -1.39 -27.69
C VAL A 447 -15.44 0.04 -27.66
N GLN A 448 -16.22 0.37 -26.63
CA GLN A 448 -16.62 1.72 -26.28
C GLN A 448 -15.73 2.24 -25.14
N ILE A 449 -15.17 3.43 -25.33
CA ILE A 449 -14.41 4.16 -24.31
C ILE A 449 -15.12 5.48 -24.03
N GLU A 450 -15.34 5.80 -22.76
CA GLU A 450 -15.92 7.06 -22.30
C GLU A 450 -14.92 7.75 -21.38
N VAL A 451 -14.56 9.00 -21.69
CA VAL A 451 -13.69 9.84 -20.86
C VAL A 451 -14.55 10.92 -20.22
N ILE A 452 -14.64 10.88 -18.89
CA ILE A 452 -15.43 11.80 -18.06
C ILE A 452 -14.44 12.70 -17.31
N PRO A 453 -14.30 13.97 -17.72
CA PRO A 453 -13.31 14.87 -17.14
C PRO A 453 -13.65 15.22 -15.68
N GLY A 454 -12.62 15.24 -14.84
CA GLY A 454 -12.65 15.78 -13.49
C GLY A 454 -11.82 17.08 -13.37
N ASP A 455 -11.36 17.38 -12.16
CA ASP A 455 -10.52 18.55 -11.86
C ASP A 455 -9.05 18.35 -12.30
N TYR A 456 -8.66 17.11 -12.60
CA TYR A 456 -7.31 16.74 -13.01
C TYR A 456 -7.29 16.10 -14.38
N MET A 457 -6.46 16.64 -15.26
CA MET A 457 -6.02 15.94 -16.47
C MET A 457 -4.52 15.65 -16.37
N PRO A 458 -4.10 14.42 -16.70
CA PRO A 458 -2.68 14.07 -16.68
C PRO A 458 -1.89 14.85 -17.73
N PRO A 459 -0.55 14.93 -17.60
CA PRO A 459 0.30 15.71 -18.50
C PRO A 459 0.40 15.13 -19.93
N TYR A 460 -0.01 13.89 -20.16
CA TYR A 460 -0.03 13.27 -21.48
C TYR A 460 -1.35 13.54 -22.19
N ARG A 461 -1.28 13.73 -23.52
CA ARG A 461 -2.46 13.99 -24.36
C ARG A 461 -3.13 12.73 -24.90
N ASN A 462 -2.39 11.62 -24.94
CA ASN A 462 -2.84 10.34 -25.49
C ASN A 462 -2.65 9.22 -24.47
N PHE A 463 -3.45 8.17 -24.58
CA PHE A 463 -3.25 6.90 -23.88
C PHE A 463 -3.17 5.74 -24.88
N GLN A 464 -2.66 4.59 -24.46
CA GLN A 464 -2.56 3.40 -25.30
C GLN A 464 -3.69 2.42 -24.97
N LEU A 465 -4.56 2.13 -25.93
CA LEU A 465 -5.41 0.95 -25.88
C LEU A 465 -4.59 -0.26 -26.35
N ARG A 466 -4.39 -1.26 -25.48
CA ARG A 466 -3.58 -2.45 -25.76
C ARG A 466 -4.48 -3.68 -25.87
N LEU A 467 -4.35 -4.42 -26.98
CA LEU A 467 -5.13 -5.61 -27.31
C LEU A 467 -4.21 -6.78 -27.66
N PRO A 468 -4.62 -8.05 -27.44
CA PRO A 468 -3.86 -9.20 -27.92
C PRO A 468 -3.65 -9.14 -29.43
N GLY A 469 -2.50 -9.61 -29.89
CA GLY A 469 -2.02 -9.48 -31.26
C GLY A 469 -2.87 -10.15 -32.33
N VAL A 470 -3.92 -10.89 -31.95
CA VAL A 470 -4.94 -11.40 -32.88
C VAL A 470 -5.90 -10.28 -33.36
N PHE A 471 -5.98 -9.16 -32.64
CA PHE A 471 -6.83 -8.00 -32.96
C PHE A 471 -6.05 -6.86 -33.66
N ARG A 472 -5.09 -7.20 -34.53
CA ARG A 472 -4.21 -6.23 -35.24
C ARG A 472 -4.96 -5.25 -36.15
N HIS A 473 -6.16 -5.60 -36.60
CA HIS A 473 -6.90 -4.82 -37.60
C HIS A 473 -8.11 -4.14 -36.97
N MET A 474 -8.02 -2.80 -36.87
CA MET A 474 -9.17 -1.94 -36.55
C MET A 474 -10.00 -1.72 -37.83
N LEU A 475 -11.30 -2.04 -37.75
CA LEU A 475 -12.25 -1.97 -38.86
C LEU A 475 -12.89 -0.59 -39.00
N SER A 476 -13.15 0.08 -37.86
CA SER A 476 -13.80 1.38 -37.80
C SER A 476 -13.31 2.12 -36.54
N GLY A 477 -13.16 3.43 -36.65
CA GLY A 477 -12.87 4.33 -35.54
C GLY A 477 -13.37 5.73 -35.88
N THR A 478 -13.85 6.46 -34.88
CA THR A 478 -14.40 7.82 -35.08
C THR A 478 -13.32 8.89 -35.29
N GLN A 479 -12.03 8.53 -35.18
CA GLN A 479 -10.88 9.41 -35.38
C GLN A 479 -9.72 8.65 -36.05
N MET A 480 -8.74 9.37 -36.62
CA MET A 480 -7.49 8.75 -37.11
C MET A 480 -6.66 8.26 -35.92
N VAL A 481 -6.39 6.96 -35.88
CA VAL A 481 -5.64 6.29 -34.81
C VAL A 481 -4.32 5.76 -35.38
N SER A 482 -3.20 6.06 -34.72
CA SER A 482 -1.93 5.42 -35.01
C SER A 482 -1.91 4.03 -34.34
N ALA A 483 -1.60 3.00 -35.13
CA ALA A 483 -1.47 1.63 -34.64
C ALA A 483 -0.02 1.17 -34.80
N GLN A 484 0.57 0.61 -33.74
CA GLN A 484 1.85 -0.08 -33.81
C GLN A 484 1.72 -1.46 -33.17
N SER A 485 2.15 -2.48 -33.92
CA SER A 485 2.33 -3.83 -33.40
C SER A 485 3.73 -3.88 -32.78
N VAL A 486 3.81 -4.00 -31.45
CA VAL A 486 5.10 -4.11 -30.76
C VAL A 486 5.04 -5.31 -29.81
N ASP A 487 5.98 -6.23 -29.95
CA ASP A 487 6.16 -7.31 -28.97
C ASP A 487 6.54 -6.70 -27.62
N ALA A 488 5.66 -6.82 -26.64
CA ALA A 488 5.87 -6.32 -25.28
C ALA A 488 6.91 -7.14 -24.47
N THR A 489 7.68 -8.00 -25.14
CA THR A 489 8.72 -8.87 -24.55
C THR A 489 9.81 -8.08 -23.79
N ARG A 490 9.98 -6.78 -24.08
CA ARG A 490 10.92 -5.88 -23.39
C ARG A 490 10.36 -5.21 -22.13
N GLU A 491 9.07 -5.35 -21.83
CA GLU A 491 8.43 -4.81 -20.63
C GLU A 491 8.09 -5.90 -19.61
N ASP A 492 8.79 -7.04 -19.53
CA ASP A 492 8.48 -8.14 -18.61
C ASP A 492 7.01 -8.65 -18.69
N ARG A 493 6.41 -8.63 -19.89
CA ARG A 493 5.12 -9.27 -20.24
C ARG A 493 5.18 -9.80 -21.68
N SER A 494 4.09 -10.37 -22.14
CA SER A 494 4.12 -11.61 -22.93
C SER A 494 2.88 -11.94 -23.72
N LEU A 495 1.83 -11.13 -23.64
CA LEU A 495 0.98 -11.04 -24.81
C LEU A 495 1.77 -10.18 -25.80
N ASP A 496 1.96 -10.69 -27.01
CA ASP A 496 2.20 -9.84 -28.17
C ASP A 496 0.99 -8.93 -28.28
N MET A 497 1.05 -7.77 -27.64
CA MET A 497 -0.03 -6.80 -27.65
C MET A 497 0.20 -5.85 -28.82
N VAL A 498 -0.88 -5.48 -29.48
CA VAL A 498 -0.89 -4.34 -30.39
C VAL A 498 -1.45 -3.17 -29.63
N TYR A 499 -0.89 -1.99 -29.84
CA TYR A 499 -1.42 -0.78 -29.23
C TYR A 499 -1.92 0.21 -30.26
N PHE A 500 -2.93 0.94 -29.83
CA PHE A 500 -3.59 2.02 -30.54
C PHE A 500 -3.45 3.28 -29.67
N GLU A 501 -2.90 4.36 -30.22
CA GLU A 501 -2.83 5.62 -29.48
C GLU A 501 -4.13 6.41 -29.67
N LEU A 502 -4.80 6.66 -28.56
CA LEU A 502 -6.08 7.36 -28.53
C LEU A 502 -5.93 8.67 -27.76
N PRO A 503 -6.59 9.76 -28.19
CA PRO A 503 -6.55 11.00 -27.44
C PRO A 503 -7.31 10.87 -26.13
N LEU A 504 -6.78 11.48 -25.08
CA LEU A 504 -7.45 11.64 -23.80
C LEU A 504 -8.32 12.90 -23.84
N GLU A 505 -9.40 12.82 -24.62
CA GLU A 505 -10.38 13.90 -24.79
C GLU A 505 -11.74 13.48 -24.23
N SER A 506 -12.45 14.42 -23.63
CA SER A 506 -13.80 14.19 -23.11
C SER A 506 -14.73 13.71 -24.23
N GLY A 507 -15.48 12.64 -23.99
CA GLY A 507 -16.42 12.10 -24.96
C GLY A 507 -16.53 10.59 -24.90
N SER A 508 -17.30 10.04 -25.84
CA SER A 508 -17.42 8.60 -26.03
C SER A 508 -16.98 8.20 -27.44
N PHE A 509 -16.18 7.15 -27.52
CA PHE A 509 -15.56 6.65 -28.74
C PHE A 509 -15.85 5.17 -28.88
N THR A 510 -16.14 4.71 -30.09
CA THR A 510 -16.35 3.29 -30.40
C THR A 510 -15.34 2.85 -31.45
N PHE A 511 -14.73 1.68 -31.21
CA PHE A 511 -13.74 1.07 -32.07
C PHE A 511 -14.10 -0.40 -32.31
N ASP A 512 -14.05 -0.83 -33.57
CA ASP A 512 -14.27 -2.23 -33.94
C ASP A 512 -12.96 -2.89 -34.37
N PHE A 513 -12.69 -4.09 -33.90
CA PHE A 513 -11.51 -4.89 -34.23
C PHE A 513 -11.89 -6.26 -34.77
N ARG A 514 -11.09 -6.81 -35.69
CA ARG A 514 -11.28 -8.16 -36.22
C ARG A 514 -10.22 -9.12 -35.71
N ASN A 515 -10.63 -10.31 -35.28
CA ASN A 515 -9.72 -11.41 -35.01
C ASN A 515 -9.14 -11.97 -36.33
N ALA A 516 -7.83 -11.86 -36.50
CA ALA A 516 -7.12 -12.30 -37.71
C ALA A 516 -7.13 -13.83 -37.92
N ILE A 517 -7.38 -14.64 -36.88
CA ILE A 517 -7.35 -16.12 -36.95
C ILE A 517 -8.67 -16.71 -37.44
N GLN A 518 -9.80 -16.03 -37.22
CA GLN A 518 -11.14 -16.46 -37.71
C GLN A 518 -11.49 -15.87 -39.09
N GLY A 519 -10.52 -15.25 -39.77
CA GLY A 519 -10.66 -14.67 -41.10
C GLY A 519 -9.91 -15.47 -42.15
N ASN A 520 -10.31 -16.72 -42.39
CA ASN A 520 -10.19 -17.42 -43.67
C ASN A 520 -11.19 -18.56 -43.73
#